data_AF-A0A1F7UIU2-F1
#
_entry.id   AF-A0A1F7UIU2-F1
#
_cell.length_a   1.000
_cell.length_b   1.000
_cell.length_c   1.000
_cell.angle_alpha   90.00
_cell.angle_beta   90.00
_cell.angle_gamma   90.00
#
_symmetry.space_group_name_H-M   'P 1'
#
loop_
_entity.id
_entity.type
_entity.pdbx_description
1 polymer ?
#
loop_
_entity_poly.entity_id
_entity_poly.type
_entity_poly.pdbx_seq_one_letter_code
_entity_poly.pdbx_strand_id
1 'polypeptide(L)'
;MLFMKKLITHVRPHLDDICGMWLLKKYVPAFRTAGLSFVSATMKDPGDPNRVFVGLGRRRFDEHKGGIGESAASLVWIFVRPKVKDRVTRAALDRLVLWVRDEDRGMHDLEPNQELLPTTQIRAYFDRHGRNSATLASFGFELLEGMYSSFENSVRLDQAWKKRKEFRTRWGRGVALKTAASDVDQYSYKKGAVLLVLHDTRAGFRHYRASAKSRVNL
;
A
#
# COMPACT_ATOMS: atom_id res chain seq x y z
N MET A 1 29.04 19.09 -11.97
CA MET A 1 27.69 18.69 -12.42
C MET A 1 27.19 17.62 -11.45
N LEU A 2 26.21 17.92 -10.58
CA LEU A 2 25.62 16.86 -9.73
C LEU A 2 24.88 15.89 -10.66
N PHE A 3 25.36 14.65 -10.75
CA PHE A 3 24.67 13.62 -11.52
C PHE A 3 23.31 13.34 -10.90
N MET A 4 22.25 13.56 -11.68
CA MET A 4 20.89 13.21 -11.27
C MET A 4 20.79 11.69 -11.09
N LYS A 5 20.42 11.24 -9.89
CA LYS A 5 20.21 9.81 -9.61
C LYS A 5 19.12 9.25 -10.53
N LYS A 6 19.27 7.98 -10.92
CA LYS A 6 18.27 7.24 -11.70
C LYS A 6 17.83 6.00 -10.94
N LEU A 7 16.52 5.74 -10.94
CA LEU A 7 15.94 4.45 -10.58
C LEU A 7 15.67 3.69 -11.87
N ILE A 8 16.09 2.43 -11.91
CA ILE A 8 16.07 1.59 -13.11
C ILE A 8 15.34 0.30 -12.81
N THR A 9 14.44 -0.09 -13.70
CA THR A 9 13.76 -1.41 -13.67
C THR A 9 13.51 -1.85 -15.12
N HIS A 10 12.86 -3.00 -15.32
CA HIS A 10 12.57 -3.51 -16.65
C HIS A 10 11.41 -2.76 -17.33
N VAL A 11 11.32 -2.87 -18.65
CA VAL A 11 10.14 -2.44 -19.41
C VAL A 11 8.90 -3.21 -18.95
N ARG A 12 7.75 -2.54 -18.89
CA ARG A 12 6.51 -3.08 -18.28
C ARG A 12 6.78 -3.55 -16.83
N PRO A 13 7.29 -2.67 -15.95
CA PRO A 13 7.63 -3.04 -14.58
C PRO A 13 6.42 -3.60 -13.83
N HIS A 14 6.68 -4.55 -12.94
CA HIS A 14 5.65 -5.14 -12.09
C HIS A 14 5.34 -4.24 -10.87
N LEU A 15 4.31 -4.60 -10.11
CA LEU A 15 3.88 -3.80 -8.96
C LEU A 15 4.96 -3.74 -7.86
N ASP A 16 5.73 -4.81 -7.69
CA ASP A 16 6.81 -4.90 -6.71
C ASP A 16 7.98 -3.95 -7.05
N ASP A 17 8.38 -3.88 -8.33
CA ASP A 17 9.34 -2.90 -8.85
C ASP A 17 8.90 -1.47 -8.57
N ILE A 18 7.66 -1.18 -8.97
CA ILE A 18 7.02 0.12 -8.82
C ILE A 18 6.97 0.49 -7.34
N CYS A 19 6.60 -0.44 -6.47
CA CYS A 19 6.56 -0.23 -5.02
C CYS A 19 7.95 0.08 -4.44
N GLY A 20 8.98 -0.67 -4.85
CA GLY A 20 10.35 -0.38 -4.47
C GLY A 20 10.81 1.01 -4.91
N MET A 21 10.54 1.40 -6.17
CA MET A 21 10.88 2.74 -6.65
C MET A 21 10.11 3.83 -5.90
N TRP A 22 8.82 3.63 -5.65
CA TRP A 22 7.97 4.55 -4.90
C TRP A 22 8.50 4.78 -3.48
N LEU A 23 8.84 3.71 -2.75
CA LEU A 23 9.44 3.79 -1.41
C LEU A 23 10.76 4.59 -1.41
N LEU A 24 11.62 4.38 -2.41
CA LEU A 24 12.88 5.14 -2.54
C LEU A 24 12.61 6.63 -2.77
N LYS A 25 11.70 6.99 -3.68
CA LYS A 25 11.37 8.40 -3.94
C LYS A 25 10.74 9.08 -2.71
N LYS A 26 9.92 8.35 -1.96
CA LYS A 26 9.21 8.88 -0.78
C LYS A 26 10.11 9.09 0.43
N TYR A 27 10.99 8.14 0.72
CA TYR A 27 11.72 8.10 2.01
C TYR A 27 13.24 8.28 1.91
N VAL A 28 13.81 8.39 0.71
CA VAL A 28 15.25 8.62 0.53
C VAL A 28 15.45 9.95 -0.19
N PRO A 29 15.93 11.01 0.51
CA PRO A 29 16.05 12.36 -0.07
C PRO A 29 16.78 12.41 -1.42
N ALA A 30 17.85 11.62 -1.57
CA ALA A 30 18.64 11.54 -2.80
C ALA A 30 17.87 10.98 -4.02
N PHE A 31 16.76 10.27 -3.80
CA PHE A 31 15.94 9.71 -4.88
C PHE A 31 14.61 10.44 -5.12
N ARG A 32 14.28 11.47 -4.32
CA ARG A 32 13.00 12.20 -4.44
C ARG A 32 12.72 12.69 -5.85
N THR A 33 13.74 13.25 -6.49
CA THR A 33 13.68 13.75 -7.88
C THR A 33 14.42 12.85 -8.87
N ALA A 34 14.76 11.61 -8.48
CA ALA A 34 15.46 10.69 -9.38
C ALA A 34 14.64 10.40 -10.64
N GLY A 35 15.30 10.41 -11.79
CA GLY A 35 14.69 10.01 -13.05
C GLY A 35 14.38 8.51 -13.05
N LEU A 36 13.37 8.12 -13.82
CA LEU A 36 13.05 6.71 -14.07
C LEU A 36 13.65 6.27 -15.40
N SER A 37 14.19 5.06 -15.46
CA SER A 37 14.72 4.45 -16.68
C SER A 37 14.23 3.01 -16.79
N PHE A 38 13.85 2.60 -17.99
CA PHE A 38 13.31 1.27 -18.26
C PHE A 38 14.19 0.56 -19.27
N VAL A 39 14.62 -0.66 -18.96
CA VAL A 39 15.58 -1.42 -19.76
C VAL A 39 15.09 -2.85 -20.00
N SER A 40 15.83 -3.65 -20.76
CA SER A 40 15.54 -5.08 -20.88
C SER A 40 15.64 -5.78 -19.52
N ALA A 41 14.76 -6.75 -19.26
CA ALA A 41 14.81 -7.60 -18.06
C ALA A 41 16.11 -8.44 -17.95
N THR A 42 16.88 -8.55 -19.05
CA THR A 42 18.19 -9.21 -19.06
C THR A 42 19.35 -8.30 -18.66
N MET A 43 19.09 -7.01 -18.42
CA MET A 43 20.14 -6.05 -18.08
C MET A 43 20.75 -6.36 -16.71
N LYS A 44 22.08 -6.41 -16.64
CA LYS A 44 22.82 -6.50 -15.37
C LYS A 44 23.19 -5.10 -14.89
N ASP A 45 23.20 -4.90 -13.57
CA ASP A 45 23.64 -3.63 -12.98
C ASP A 45 25.17 -3.46 -13.19
N PRO A 46 25.62 -2.42 -13.93
CA PRO A 46 27.03 -2.16 -14.15
C PRO A 46 27.77 -1.66 -12.89
N GLY A 47 27.06 -1.31 -11.82
CA GLY A 47 27.62 -0.80 -10.57
C GLY A 47 27.86 0.72 -10.56
N ASP A 48 27.13 1.46 -11.39
CA ASP A 48 27.15 2.93 -11.37
C ASP A 48 26.48 3.44 -10.09
N PRO A 49 27.19 4.16 -9.19
CA PRO A 49 26.62 4.64 -7.93
C PRO A 49 25.49 5.67 -8.11
N ASN A 50 25.31 6.21 -9.32
CA ASN A 50 24.20 7.11 -9.66
C ASN A 50 22.96 6.39 -10.19
N ARG A 51 23.03 5.07 -10.39
CA ARG A 51 21.94 4.23 -10.86
C ARG A 51 21.60 3.21 -9.80
N VAL A 52 20.31 3.09 -9.49
CA VAL A 52 19.82 2.05 -8.60
C VAL A 52 18.83 1.19 -9.35
N PHE A 53 19.13 -0.10 -9.43
CA PHE A 53 18.25 -1.09 -10.02
C PHE A 53 17.29 -1.63 -8.96
N VAL A 54 16.02 -1.81 -9.34
CA VAL A 54 14.92 -2.34 -8.52
C VAL A 54 14.25 -3.46 -9.30
N GLY A 55 14.10 -4.64 -8.68
CA GLY A 55 13.65 -5.92 -9.26
C GLY A 55 14.44 -6.38 -10.48
N LEU A 56 15.68 -5.89 -10.60
CA LEU A 56 16.53 -6.11 -11.75
C LEU A 56 18.02 -6.01 -11.37
N GLY A 57 18.87 -6.63 -12.18
CA GLY A 57 20.32 -6.40 -12.19
C GLY A 57 21.12 -7.29 -11.24
N ARG A 58 20.46 -8.18 -10.50
CA ARG A 58 20.98 -9.17 -9.53
C ARG A 58 21.83 -8.56 -8.43
N ARG A 59 21.40 -7.41 -7.91
CA ARG A 59 22.08 -6.68 -6.83
C ARG A 59 21.16 -6.34 -5.67
N ARG A 60 21.24 -5.12 -5.16
CA ARG A 60 20.79 -4.77 -3.82
C ARG A 60 19.28 -4.96 -3.64
N PHE A 61 18.49 -4.56 -4.63
CA PHE A 61 17.02 -4.59 -4.58
C PHE A 61 16.45 -5.52 -5.66
N ASP A 62 17.08 -6.68 -5.84
CA ASP A 62 16.65 -7.73 -6.75
C ASP A 62 16.64 -9.06 -5.99
N GLU A 63 15.48 -9.69 -5.92
CA GLU A 63 15.17 -10.97 -5.28
C GLU A 63 15.75 -12.19 -6.02
N HIS A 64 16.11 -12.06 -7.30
CA HIS A 64 16.73 -13.12 -8.10
C HIS A 64 18.16 -13.49 -7.64
N LYS A 65 18.68 -12.87 -6.56
CA LYS A 65 20.00 -13.16 -5.98
C LYS A 65 20.03 -14.31 -4.96
N GLY A 66 18.88 -14.86 -4.53
CA GLY A 66 18.85 -16.13 -3.80
C GLY A 66 18.25 -16.11 -2.39
N GLY A 67 17.10 -15.45 -2.19
CA GLY A 67 16.25 -15.64 -1.00
C GLY A 67 14.86 -16.12 -1.40
N ILE A 68 14.37 -17.24 -0.85
CA ILE A 68 12.97 -17.66 -1.07
C ILE A 68 12.07 -16.72 -0.26
N GLY A 69 11.12 -16.07 -0.93
CA GLY A 69 10.07 -15.29 -0.28
C GLY A 69 10.34 -13.80 -0.08
N GLU A 70 11.36 -13.24 -0.73
CA GLU A 70 11.56 -11.79 -0.85
C GLU A 70 11.02 -11.29 -2.21
N SER A 71 10.65 -10.01 -2.25
CA SER A 71 10.39 -9.23 -3.48
C SER A 71 11.22 -7.94 -3.49
N ALA A 72 11.34 -7.27 -4.64
CA ALA A 72 12.06 -6.00 -4.76
C ALA A 72 11.56 -4.95 -3.75
N ALA A 73 10.23 -4.83 -3.62
CA ALA A 73 9.57 -3.97 -2.65
C ALA A 73 10.00 -4.28 -1.21
N SER A 74 10.07 -5.56 -0.84
CA SER A 74 10.47 -5.97 0.52
C SER A 74 11.94 -5.64 0.82
N LEU A 75 12.83 -5.83 -0.15
CA LEU A 75 14.25 -5.49 -0.04
C LEU A 75 14.46 -3.98 0.12
N VAL A 76 13.73 -3.18 -0.65
CA VAL A 76 13.72 -1.72 -0.47
C VAL A 76 13.16 -1.34 0.90
N TRP A 77 12.06 -1.98 1.32
CA TRP A 77 11.43 -1.70 2.60
C TRP A 77 12.38 -1.93 3.77
N ILE A 78 13.12 -3.04 3.79
CA ILE A 78 14.15 -3.31 4.80
C ILE A 78 15.15 -2.14 4.90
N PHE A 79 15.54 -1.56 3.77
CA PHE A 79 16.45 -0.41 3.72
C PHE A 79 15.82 0.91 4.21
N VAL A 80 14.55 1.20 3.86
CA VAL A 80 13.93 2.49 4.18
C VAL A 80 13.22 2.49 5.54
N ARG A 81 12.75 1.34 6.02
CA ARG A 81 11.97 1.19 7.26
C ARG A 81 12.58 1.86 8.49
N PRO A 82 13.91 1.78 8.76
CA PRO A 82 14.52 2.46 9.91
C PRO A 82 14.40 4.01 9.87
N LYS A 83 14.17 4.57 8.68
CA LYS A 83 14.01 6.02 8.44
C LYS A 83 12.58 6.49 8.74
N VAL A 84 11.59 5.60 8.71
CA VAL A 84 10.18 5.91 9.00
C VAL A 84 9.96 5.88 10.52
N LYS A 85 9.81 7.05 11.15
CA LYS A 85 9.67 7.16 12.61
C LYS A 85 8.24 7.00 13.12
N ASP A 86 7.26 7.52 12.38
CA ASP A 86 5.85 7.40 12.76
C ASP A 86 5.41 5.93 12.79
N ARG A 87 4.79 5.52 13.90
CA ARG A 87 4.41 4.12 14.13
C ARG A 87 3.23 3.68 13.28
N VAL A 88 2.29 4.58 12.98
CA VAL A 88 1.11 4.29 12.15
C VAL A 88 1.57 4.12 10.71
N THR A 89 2.34 5.06 10.17
CA THR A 89 2.96 4.99 8.86
C THR A 89 3.78 3.72 8.70
N ARG A 90 4.63 3.39 9.68
CA ARG A 90 5.45 2.16 9.62
C ARG A 90 4.58 0.90 9.57
N ALA A 91 3.57 0.80 10.43
CA ALA A 91 2.67 -0.36 10.44
C ALA A 91 1.82 -0.46 9.16
N ALA A 92 1.43 0.66 8.57
CA ALA A 92 0.72 0.69 7.30
C ALA A 92 1.60 0.21 6.14
N LEU A 93 2.84 0.70 6.08
CA LEU A 93 3.83 0.25 5.09
C LEU A 93 4.22 -1.22 5.27
N ASP A 94 4.33 -1.70 6.52
CA ASP A 94 4.54 -3.12 6.79
C ASP A 94 3.43 -3.98 6.16
N ARG A 95 2.16 -3.55 6.23
CA ARG A 95 1.02 -4.24 5.59
C ARG A 95 1.03 -4.12 4.07
N LEU A 96 1.31 -2.93 3.54
CA LEU A 96 1.37 -2.70 2.09
C LEU A 96 2.45 -3.54 1.43
N VAL A 97 3.67 -3.51 1.98
CA VAL A 97 4.81 -4.23 1.42
C VAL A 97 4.61 -5.74 1.54
N LEU A 98 4.01 -6.21 2.64
CA LEU A 98 3.63 -7.62 2.79
C LEU A 98 2.65 -8.05 1.70
N TRP A 99 1.60 -7.25 1.46
CA TRP A 99 0.62 -7.53 0.42
C TRP A 99 1.26 -7.55 -0.98
N VAL A 100 2.10 -6.56 -1.31
CA VAL A 100 2.81 -6.50 -2.61
C VAL A 100 3.76 -7.69 -2.79
N ARG A 101 4.43 -8.12 -1.73
CA ARG A 101 5.28 -9.32 -1.76
C ARG A 101 4.48 -10.60 -1.96
N ASP A 102 3.32 -10.70 -1.33
CA ASP A 102 2.46 -11.87 -1.47
C ASP A 102 1.86 -11.93 -2.88
N GLU A 103 1.51 -10.79 -3.46
CA GLU A 103 1.13 -10.63 -4.88
C GLU A 103 2.24 -11.07 -5.85
N ASP A 104 3.47 -10.60 -5.65
CA ASP A 104 4.63 -10.98 -6.45
C ASP A 104 4.89 -12.49 -6.44
N ARG A 105 4.42 -13.17 -5.40
CA ARG A 105 4.52 -14.62 -5.21
C ARG A 105 3.27 -15.39 -5.68
N GLY A 106 2.30 -14.71 -6.29
CA GLY A 106 1.04 -15.32 -6.76
C GLY A 106 0.11 -15.75 -5.63
N MET A 107 0.26 -15.22 -4.41
CA MET A 107 -0.57 -15.63 -3.27
C MET A 107 -2.02 -15.12 -3.36
N HIS A 108 -2.30 -14.17 -4.26
CA HIS A 108 -3.64 -13.63 -4.51
C HIS A 108 -4.26 -14.20 -5.81
N ASP A 109 -3.63 -15.19 -6.44
CA ASP A 109 -4.07 -15.79 -7.71
C ASP A 109 -5.40 -16.56 -7.63
N LEU A 110 -5.94 -16.75 -6.43
CA LEU A 110 -7.23 -17.42 -6.21
C LEU A 110 -8.28 -16.48 -5.58
N GLU A 111 -7.97 -15.20 -5.40
CA GLU A 111 -8.94 -14.26 -4.84
C GLU A 111 -10.11 -14.04 -5.82
N PRO A 112 -11.36 -13.98 -5.33
CA PRO A 112 -12.48 -13.61 -6.19
C PRO A 112 -12.34 -12.15 -6.65
N ASN A 113 -12.83 -11.86 -7.87
CA ASN A 113 -12.76 -10.53 -8.50
C ASN A 113 -11.33 -10.03 -8.77
N GLN A 114 -10.46 -10.91 -9.30
CA GLN A 114 -9.07 -10.59 -9.64
C GLN A 114 -8.90 -9.39 -10.58
N GLU A 115 -9.93 -9.12 -11.39
CA GLU A 115 -9.99 -7.95 -12.24
C GLU A 115 -9.85 -6.65 -11.47
N LEU A 116 -10.18 -6.61 -10.18
CA LEU A 116 -10.05 -5.44 -9.32
C LEU A 116 -8.68 -5.32 -8.65
N LEU A 117 -7.80 -6.32 -8.78
CA LEU A 117 -6.50 -6.31 -8.13
C LEU A 117 -5.55 -5.27 -8.75
N PRO A 118 -4.72 -4.59 -7.93
CA PRO A 118 -3.74 -3.61 -8.39
C PRO A 118 -2.88 -4.04 -9.58
N THR A 119 -2.39 -5.28 -9.60
CA THR A 119 -1.57 -5.84 -10.69
C THR A 119 -2.35 -5.95 -11.99
N THR A 120 -3.58 -6.47 -11.92
CA THR A 120 -4.48 -6.55 -13.07
C THR A 120 -4.79 -5.16 -13.62
N GLN A 121 -5.04 -4.19 -12.74
CA GLN A 121 -5.30 -2.79 -13.11
C GLN A 121 -4.09 -2.12 -13.77
N ILE A 122 -2.89 -2.31 -13.22
CA ILE A 122 -1.63 -1.83 -13.81
C ILE A 122 -1.43 -2.43 -15.21
N ARG A 123 -1.60 -3.75 -15.37
CA ARG A 123 -1.47 -4.41 -16.67
C ARG A 123 -2.47 -3.87 -17.69
N ALA A 124 -3.75 -3.75 -17.32
CA ALA A 124 -4.78 -3.21 -18.20
C ALA A 124 -4.49 -1.75 -18.57
N TYR A 125 -4.02 -0.94 -17.62
CA TYR A 125 -3.61 0.44 -17.86
C TYR A 125 -2.46 0.52 -18.87
N PHE A 126 -1.42 -0.30 -18.73
CA PHE A 126 -0.31 -0.36 -19.68
C PHE A 126 -0.78 -0.59 -21.12
N ASP A 127 -1.65 -1.57 -21.34
CA ASP A 127 -2.15 -1.92 -22.67
C ASP A 127 -3.04 -0.81 -23.27
N ARG A 128 -3.77 -0.06 -22.45
CA ARG A 128 -4.63 1.05 -22.90
C ARG A 128 -3.90 2.37 -23.11
N HIS A 129 -2.71 2.55 -22.53
CA HIS A 129 -1.96 3.80 -22.55
C HIS A 129 -0.65 3.66 -23.37
N GLY A 130 -0.76 3.03 -24.54
CA GLY A 130 0.33 2.97 -25.53
C GLY A 130 1.56 2.18 -25.08
N ARG A 131 1.42 1.30 -24.08
CA ARG A 131 2.50 0.45 -23.56
C ARG A 131 3.74 1.25 -23.11
N ASN A 132 3.50 2.42 -22.52
CA ASN A 132 4.55 3.28 -21.99
C ASN A 132 4.87 2.93 -20.53
N SER A 133 6.12 2.51 -20.26
CA SER A 133 6.55 2.10 -18.92
C SER A 133 6.64 3.26 -17.92
N ALA A 134 6.93 4.48 -18.38
CA ALA A 134 6.96 5.65 -17.52
C ALA A 134 5.54 6.03 -17.08
N THR A 135 4.59 6.06 -18.01
CA THR A 135 3.17 6.27 -17.71
C THR A 135 2.64 5.20 -16.75
N LEU A 136 3.02 3.93 -16.97
CA LEU A 136 2.68 2.83 -16.07
C LEU A 136 3.21 3.04 -14.65
N ALA A 137 4.49 3.38 -14.50
CA ALA A 137 5.11 3.60 -13.20
C ALA A 137 4.47 4.78 -12.47
N SER A 138 4.14 5.87 -13.17
CA SER A 138 3.40 7.00 -12.60
C SER A 138 2.02 6.59 -12.10
N PHE A 139 1.25 5.83 -12.89
CA PHE A 139 -0.04 5.30 -12.45
C PHE A 139 0.11 4.38 -11.23
N GLY A 140 1.09 3.49 -11.25
CA GLY A 140 1.41 2.62 -10.13
C GLY A 140 1.76 3.37 -8.85
N PHE A 141 2.47 4.50 -8.94
CA PHE A 141 2.75 5.35 -7.77
C PHE A 141 1.47 5.92 -7.15
N GLU A 142 0.53 6.43 -7.96
CA GLU A 142 -0.76 6.93 -7.46
C GLU A 142 -1.61 5.81 -6.84
N LEU A 143 -1.61 4.63 -7.46
CA LEU A 143 -2.28 3.45 -6.93
C LEU A 143 -1.72 3.06 -5.55
N LEU A 144 -0.39 3.07 -5.41
CA LEU A 144 0.29 2.78 -4.13
C LEU A 144 0.02 3.85 -3.07
N GLU A 145 -0.10 5.12 -3.42
CA GLU A 145 -0.51 6.19 -2.48
C GLU A 145 -1.94 5.95 -1.96
N GLY A 146 -2.86 5.52 -2.83
CA GLY A 146 -4.21 5.11 -2.45
C GLY A 146 -4.20 3.92 -1.51
N MET A 147 -3.52 2.83 -1.90
CA MET A 147 -3.39 1.62 -1.07
C MET A 147 -2.75 1.93 0.29
N TYR A 148 -1.67 2.72 0.31
CA TYR A 148 -1.03 3.17 1.54
C TYR A 148 -2.02 3.91 2.44
N SER A 149 -2.80 4.84 1.88
CA SER A 149 -3.81 5.60 2.64
C SER A 149 -4.88 4.69 3.25
N SER A 150 -5.33 3.67 2.52
CA SER A 150 -6.27 2.66 3.03
C SER A 150 -5.67 1.82 4.17
N PHE A 151 -4.41 1.38 4.05
CA PHE A 151 -3.73 0.66 5.13
C PHE A 151 -3.48 1.55 6.35
N GLU A 152 -3.15 2.82 6.15
CA GLU A 152 -2.97 3.79 7.23
C GLU A 152 -4.28 4.01 7.99
N ASN A 153 -5.39 4.14 7.27
CA ASN A 153 -6.73 4.20 7.88
C ASN A 153 -7.06 2.93 8.66
N SER A 154 -6.79 1.75 8.08
CA SER A 154 -7.00 0.45 8.73
C SER A 154 -6.21 0.32 10.05
N VAL A 155 -4.94 0.75 10.08
CA VAL A 155 -4.14 0.74 11.31
C VAL A 155 -4.73 1.67 12.36
N ARG A 156 -5.20 2.87 11.98
CA ARG A 156 -5.87 3.80 12.91
C ARG A 156 -7.18 3.22 13.45
N LEU A 157 -7.97 2.54 12.61
CA LEU A 157 -9.18 1.84 13.02
C LEU A 157 -8.86 0.74 14.04
N ASP A 158 -7.84 -0.09 13.79
CA ASP A 158 -7.43 -1.13 14.74
C ASP A 158 -7.02 -0.54 16.11
N GLN A 159 -6.32 0.60 16.11
CA GLN A 159 -5.95 1.30 17.33
C GLN A 159 -7.16 1.88 18.08
N ALA A 160 -8.09 2.51 17.35
CA ALA A 160 -9.33 3.04 17.93
C ALA A 160 -10.22 1.90 18.47
N TRP A 161 -10.31 0.79 17.75
CA TRP A 161 -11.10 -0.38 18.11
C TRP A 161 -10.68 -0.98 19.46
N LYS A 162 -9.39 -0.96 19.79
CA LYS A 162 -8.89 -1.40 21.11
C LYS A 162 -9.44 -0.56 22.27
N LYS A 163 -9.83 0.69 22.01
CA LYS A 163 -10.35 1.65 23.01
C LYS A 163 -11.88 1.79 22.99
N ARG A 164 -12.57 0.98 22.17
CA ARG A 164 -14.01 1.06 21.98
C ARG A 164 -14.77 0.84 23.30
N LYS A 165 -15.97 1.41 23.39
CA LYS A 165 -16.94 1.07 24.44
C LYS A 165 -18.04 0.23 23.83
N GLU A 166 -18.37 -0.87 24.48
CA GLU A 166 -19.43 -1.76 24.03
C GLU A 166 -20.65 -1.58 24.93
N PHE A 167 -21.83 -1.69 24.33
CA PHE A 167 -23.10 -1.62 25.05
C PHE A 167 -24.14 -2.51 24.38
N ARG A 168 -25.17 -2.90 25.13
CA ARG A 168 -26.31 -3.66 24.60
C ARG A 168 -27.44 -2.71 24.24
N THR A 169 -28.14 -3.04 23.17
CA THR A 169 -29.38 -2.37 22.76
C THR A 169 -30.45 -3.42 22.52
N ARG A 170 -31.72 -3.02 22.42
CA ARG A 170 -32.83 -3.92 22.02
C ARG A 170 -32.65 -4.53 20.63
N TRP A 171 -31.74 -3.99 19.82
CA TRP A 171 -31.50 -4.40 18.44
C TRP A 171 -30.20 -5.19 18.26
N GLY A 172 -29.41 -5.35 19.32
CA GLY A 172 -28.13 -6.04 19.29
C GLY A 172 -26.99 -5.20 19.85
N ARG A 173 -25.76 -5.59 19.49
CA ARG A 173 -24.52 -5.00 20.02
C ARG A 173 -24.32 -3.57 19.51
N GLY A 174 -24.16 -2.63 20.43
CA GLY A 174 -23.74 -1.27 20.17
C GLY A 174 -22.26 -1.08 20.45
N VAL A 175 -21.61 -0.25 19.64
CA VAL A 175 -20.21 0.15 19.83
C VAL A 175 -20.10 1.67 19.78
N ALA A 176 -19.33 2.25 20.70
CA ALA A 176 -18.93 3.64 20.66
C ALA A 176 -17.42 3.78 20.44
N LEU A 177 -17.04 4.67 19.55
CA LEU A 177 -15.66 4.93 19.14
C LEU A 177 -15.36 6.42 19.09
N LYS A 178 -14.12 6.79 19.40
CA LYS A 178 -13.58 8.15 19.20
C LYS A 178 -12.35 8.04 18.30
N THR A 179 -12.44 8.58 17.08
CA THR A 179 -11.35 8.48 16.08
C THR A 179 -11.52 9.51 14.96
N ALA A 180 -10.43 9.82 14.26
CA ALA A 180 -10.42 10.60 13.01
C ALA A 180 -10.33 9.69 11.77
N ALA A 181 -10.38 8.36 11.97
CA ALA A 181 -10.36 7.39 10.88
C ALA A 181 -11.69 7.40 10.11
N SER A 182 -11.62 7.08 8.83
CA SER A 182 -12.77 6.92 7.93
C SER A 182 -13.31 5.50 7.98
N ASP A 183 -14.52 5.28 7.44
CA ASP A 183 -15.15 3.94 7.29
C ASP A 183 -15.36 3.17 8.61
N VAL A 184 -15.53 3.92 9.71
CA VAL A 184 -15.69 3.36 11.06
C VAL A 184 -16.94 2.48 11.15
N ASP A 185 -18.00 2.85 10.45
CA ASP A 185 -19.24 2.09 10.35
C ASP A 185 -19.02 0.73 9.68
N GLN A 186 -18.47 0.69 8.46
CA GLN A 186 -18.17 -0.55 7.76
C GLN A 186 -17.24 -1.45 8.60
N TYR A 187 -16.20 -0.88 9.20
CA TYR A 187 -15.30 -1.61 10.09
C TYR A 187 -16.05 -2.20 11.30
N SER A 188 -16.90 -1.41 11.94
CA SER A 188 -17.69 -1.85 13.11
C SER A 188 -18.68 -2.96 12.75
N TYR A 189 -19.33 -2.87 11.60
CA TYR A 189 -20.28 -3.88 11.13
C TYR A 189 -19.60 -5.22 10.81
N LYS A 190 -18.41 -5.19 10.20
CA LYS A 190 -17.58 -6.40 10.01
C LYS A 190 -17.21 -7.09 11.32
N LYS A 191 -17.23 -6.37 12.44
CA LYS A 191 -16.96 -6.90 13.80
C LYS A 191 -18.25 -7.22 14.59
N GLY A 192 -19.41 -7.22 13.93
CA GLY A 192 -20.70 -7.61 14.50
C GLY A 192 -21.40 -6.52 15.32
N ALA A 193 -21.01 -5.26 15.19
CA ALA A 193 -21.81 -4.16 15.74
C ALA A 193 -23.07 -3.95 14.89
N VAL A 194 -24.21 -3.72 15.54
CA VAL A 194 -25.47 -3.34 14.90
C VAL A 194 -25.68 -1.83 14.96
N LEU A 195 -25.24 -1.19 16.05
CA LEU A 195 -25.31 0.25 16.27
C LEU A 195 -23.91 0.82 16.51
N LEU A 196 -23.58 1.93 15.85
CA LEU A 196 -22.35 2.70 16.05
C LEU A 196 -22.68 4.09 16.59
N VAL A 197 -21.98 4.50 17.63
CA VAL A 197 -21.86 5.88 18.10
C VAL A 197 -20.43 6.35 17.86
N LEU A 198 -20.23 7.23 16.90
CA LEU A 198 -18.91 7.75 16.55
C LEU A 198 -18.77 9.19 17.05
N HIS A 199 -17.71 9.46 17.80
CA HIS A 199 -17.18 10.81 17.98
C HIS A 199 -16.04 10.99 16.97
N ASP A 200 -16.31 11.72 15.90
CA ASP A 200 -15.29 12.05 14.88
C ASP A 200 -14.41 13.18 15.40
N THR A 201 -13.13 12.88 15.66
CA THR A 201 -12.18 13.89 16.15
C THR A 201 -11.63 14.80 15.06
N ARG A 202 -11.89 14.51 13.78
CA ARG A 202 -11.52 15.38 12.65
C ARG A 202 -12.57 16.48 12.46
N ALA A 203 -13.85 16.10 12.42
CA ALA A 203 -14.96 17.03 12.17
C ALA A 203 -15.55 17.63 13.45
N GLY A 204 -15.30 17.04 14.62
CA GLY A 204 -15.82 17.51 15.90
C GLY A 204 -17.29 17.16 16.17
N PHE A 205 -17.91 16.31 15.34
CA PHE A 205 -19.31 15.91 15.48
C PHE A 205 -19.48 14.47 15.97
N ARG A 206 -20.72 14.16 16.37
CA ARG A 206 -21.14 12.81 16.75
C ARG A 206 -22.06 12.23 15.70
N HIS A 207 -21.75 11.03 15.23
CA HIS A 207 -22.57 10.29 14.28
C HIS A 207 -23.19 9.06 14.96
N TYR A 208 -24.42 8.77 14.57
CA TYR A 208 -25.13 7.54 14.94
C TYR A 208 -25.43 6.79 13.64
N ARG A 209 -25.03 5.53 13.56
CA ARG A 209 -25.20 4.72 12.34
C ARG A 209 -25.65 3.31 12.70
N ALA A 210 -26.61 2.77 11.96
CA ALA A 210 -27.05 1.40 12.08
C ALA A 210 -26.60 0.58 10.87
N SER A 211 -26.24 -0.69 11.10
CA SER A 211 -25.93 -1.60 10.01
C SER A 211 -27.13 -1.73 9.06
N ALA A 212 -26.91 -1.88 7.76
CA ALA A 212 -27.97 -2.16 6.80
C ALA A 212 -28.77 -3.44 7.10
N LYS A 213 -28.18 -4.36 7.89
CA LYS A 213 -28.86 -5.60 8.36
C LYS A 213 -29.65 -5.40 9.66
N SER A 214 -29.62 -4.19 10.21
CA SER A 214 -30.30 -3.85 11.46
C SER A 214 -31.80 -3.72 11.24
N ARG A 215 -32.59 -4.10 12.24
CA ARG A 215 -34.03 -3.77 12.31
C ARG A 215 -34.30 -2.35 12.83
N VAL A 216 -33.26 -1.52 12.92
CA VAL A 216 -33.33 -0.13 13.40
C VAL A 216 -33.54 0.80 12.22
N ASN A 217 -34.50 1.71 12.37
CA ASN A 217 -34.62 2.91 11.55
C ASN A 217 -33.99 4.09 12.34
N LEU A 218 -32.85 4.63 11.86
CA LEU A 218 -32.11 5.76 12.46
C LEU A 218 -32.12 6.96 11.53
#